data_AF-A0A2V9XUD1-F1
#
_entry.id   AF-A0A2V9XUD1-F1
#
_cell.length_a   1.000
_cell.length_b   1.000
_cell.length_c   1.000
_cell.angle_alpha   90.00
_cell.angle_beta   90.00
_cell.angle_gamma   90.00
#
_symmetry.space_group_name_H-M   'P 1'
#
loop_
_entity.id
_entity.type
_entity.pdbx_description
1 polymer ?
#
loop_
_entity_poly.entity_id
_entity_poly.type
_entity_poly.pdbx_seq_one_letter_code
_entity_poly.pdbx_strand_id
1 'polypeptide(L)'
;YGIVILDVASTKSAYTLSFVLQQQGTDWKLGGFYAKPAQVAGHDGNWFIQRGREFKTKGQVHNAWAYYLEARDLLAPVPFMSTLATDKLYDEAQSVQPSDLPINGPVDLVAGGKTYKITSIFPLAVGNDLELVVKYQSADVSNTAQTFQDNMAVTKALVAKYPEYRDAFAGIVARAVESSGRDYGSLMPMKEIK
;
A
#
# COMPACT_ATOMS: atom_id res chain seq x y z
N TYR A 1 27.96 10.44 -6.11
CA TYR A 1 27.23 9.35 -5.43
C TYR A 1 27.37 8.08 -6.27
N GLY A 2 27.35 6.92 -5.64
CA GLY A 2 27.26 5.61 -6.28
C GLY A 2 26.08 4.84 -5.70
N ILE A 3 25.50 3.92 -6.48
CA ILE A 3 24.46 3.02 -5.99
C ILE A 3 24.87 1.58 -6.25
N VAL A 4 24.67 0.72 -5.24
CA VAL A 4 24.86 -0.72 -5.36
C VAL A 4 23.54 -1.38 -5.02
N ILE A 5 23.07 -2.25 -5.91
CA ILE A 5 21.85 -3.03 -5.73
C ILE A 5 22.27 -4.50 -5.67
N LEU A 6 21.86 -5.20 -4.61
CA LEU A 6 22.11 -6.62 -4.42
C LEU A 6 20.79 -7.34 -4.19
N ASP A 7 20.55 -8.39 -4.97
CA ASP A 7 19.49 -9.35 -4.71
C ASP A 7 20.02 -10.48 -3.83
N VAL A 8 19.37 -10.69 -2.69
CA VAL A 8 19.78 -11.64 -1.66
C VAL A 8 18.66 -12.64 -1.44
N ALA A 9 18.91 -13.90 -1.77
CA ALA A 9 18.03 -15.00 -1.42
C ALA A 9 18.37 -15.51 -0.01
N SER A 10 17.36 -15.70 0.84
CA SER A 10 17.48 -16.40 2.12
C SER A 10 16.49 -17.56 2.19
N THR A 11 16.64 -18.41 3.21
CA THR A 11 15.69 -19.50 3.48
C THR A 11 14.28 -19.00 3.86
N LYS A 12 14.12 -17.72 4.21
CA LYS A 12 12.84 -17.13 4.62
C LYS A 12 12.19 -16.28 3.53
N SER A 13 12.97 -15.51 2.78
CA SER A 13 12.48 -14.67 1.66
C SER A 13 13.64 -14.13 0.82
N ALA A 14 13.32 -13.64 -0.38
CA ALA A 14 14.24 -12.87 -1.21
C ALA A 14 14.11 -11.37 -0.91
N TYR A 15 15.24 -10.66 -0.89
CA TYR A 15 15.31 -9.22 -0.63
C TYR A 15 16.15 -8.52 -1.68
N THR A 16 15.78 -7.28 -2.01
CA THR A 16 16.64 -6.33 -2.72
C THR A 16 17.21 -5.35 -1.72
N LEU A 17 18.54 -5.26 -1.66
CA LEU A 17 19.29 -4.33 -0.83
C LEU A 17 19.91 -3.25 -1.71
N SER A 18 19.63 -1.98 -1.39
CA SER A 18 20.17 -0.84 -2.10
C SER A 18 21.00 0.03 -1.18
N PHE A 19 22.26 0.26 -1.56
CA PHE A 19 23.22 1.10 -0.84
C PHE A 19 23.50 2.36 -1.65
N VAL A 20 23.16 3.52 -1.09
CA VAL A 20 23.51 4.82 -1.65
C VAL A 20 24.82 5.25 -1.00
N LEU A 21 25.88 5.33 -1.80
CA LEU A 21 27.21 5.71 -1.35
C LEU A 21 27.52 7.15 -1.74
N GLN A 22 27.96 7.94 -0.77
CA GLN A 22 28.42 9.30 -0.96
C GLN A 22 29.95 9.34 -0.87
N GLN A 23 30.60 9.93 -1.87
CA GLN A 23 32.03 10.20 -1.81
C GLN A 23 32.26 11.44 -0.95
N GLN A 24 33.09 11.33 0.09
CA GLN A 24 33.51 12.43 0.95
C GLN A 24 35.05 12.43 1.00
N GLY A 25 35.67 13.39 0.32
CA GLY A 25 37.11 13.36 0.05
C GLY A 25 37.47 12.12 -0.78
N THR A 26 38.39 11.30 -0.28
CA THR A 26 38.80 10.02 -0.89
C THR A 26 37.97 8.82 -0.41
N ASP A 27 37.10 9.01 0.58
CA ASP A 27 36.33 7.94 1.20
C ASP A 27 34.95 7.79 0.57
N TRP A 28 34.43 6.56 0.57
CA TRP A 28 33.02 6.29 0.34
C TRP A 28 32.31 6.05 1.68
N LYS A 29 31.25 6.82 1.94
CA LYS A 29 30.39 6.69 3.13
C LYS A 29 28.99 6.25 2.72
N LEU A 30 28.31 5.53 3.61
CA LEU A 30 26.90 5.16 3.40
C LEU A 30 26.01 6.39 3.62
N GLY A 31 25.36 6.86 2.56
CA GLY A 31 24.41 7.97 2.58
C GLY A 31 22.94 7.53 2.62
N GLY A 32 22.66 6.25 2.33
CA GLY A 32 21.31 5.69 2.41
C GLY A 32 21.32 4.17 2.27
N PHE A 33 20.38 3.52 2.95
CA PHE A 33 20.20 2.06 2.93
C PHE A 33 18.71 1.74 2.81
N TYR A 34 18.39 0.89 1.84
CA TYR A 34 17.04 0.39 1.61
C TYR A 34 17.10 -1.13 1.58
N ALA A 35 16.23 -1.77 2.35
CA ALA A 35 16.04 -3.20 2.33
C ALA A 35 14.56 -3.47 2.14
N LYS A 36 14.20 -4.14 1.06
CA LYS A 36 12.81 -4.49 0.76
C LYS A 36 12.69 -5.95 0.35
N PRO A 37 11.59 -6.63 0.70
CA PRO A 37 11.26 -7.92 0.11
C PRO A 37 11.21 -7.80 -1.41
N ALA A 38 11.67 -8.82 -2.12
CA ALA A 38 11.55 -8.92 -3.57
C ALA A 38 10.16 -9.43 -4.00
N GLN A 39 9.36 -9.90 -3.04
CA GLN A 39 8.05 -10.48 -3.25
C GLN A 39 7.09 -10.16 -2.11
N VAL A 40 5.80 -10.14 -2.41
CA VAL A 40 4.69 -10.11 -1.46
C VAL A 40 3.76 -11.27 -1.77
N ALA A 41 3.36 -12.04 -0.75
CA ALA A 41 2.56 -13.26 -0.93
C ALA A 41 3.16 -14.27 -1.92
N GLY A 42 4.49 -14.31 -2.03
CA GLY A 42 5.19 -15.19 -2.98
C GLY A 42 5.17 -14.71 -4.43
N HIS A 43 4.75 -13.46 -4.66
CA HIS A 43 4.61 -12.87 -5.98
C HIS A 43 5.52 -11.66 -6.16
N ASP A 44 6.14 -11.55 -7.34
CA ASP A 44 7.01 -10.45 -7.73
C ASP A 44 6.25 -9.33 -8.44
N GLY A 45 6.95 -8.23 -8.76
CA GLY A 45 6.34 -7.10 -9.45
C GLY A 45 5.71 -7.46 -10.82
N ASN A 46 6.25 -8.43 -11.56
CA ASN A 46 5.69 -8.82 -12.86
C ASN A 46 4.35 -9.54 -12.69
N TRP A 47 4.24 -10.39 -11.68
CA TRP A 47 2.97 -11.00 -11.32
C TRP A 47 1.91 -9.95 -10.96
N PHE A 48 2.29 -8.94 -10.16
CA PHE A 48 1.38 -7.84 -9.80
C PHE A 48 0.94 -7.01 -11.02
N ILE A 49 1.83 -6.76 -11.99
CA ILE A 49 1.47 -6.11 -13.27
C ILE A 49 0.41 -6.93 -14.01
N GLN A 50 0.66 -8.23 -14.19
CA GLN A 50 -0.26 -9.09 -14.92
C GLN A 50 -1.62 -9.13 -14.23
N ARG A 51 -1.62 -9.28 -12.90
CA ARG A 51 -2.86 -9.33 -12.13
C ARG A 51 -3.62 -8.00 -12.12
N GLY A 52 -2.90 -6.87 -12.08
CA GLY A 52 -3.49 -5.54 -12.26
C GLY A 52 -4.17 -5.37 -13.63
N ARG A 53 -3.53 -5.88 -14.70
CA ARG A 53 -4.14 -5.89 -16.05
C ARG A 53 -5.39 -6.77 -16.11
N GLU A 54 -5.37 -7.93 -15.45
CA GLU A 54 -6.56 -8.79 -15.34
C GLU A 54 -7.71 -8.06 -14.62
N PHE A 55 -7.45 -7.40 -13.49
CA PHE A 55 -8.45 -6.59 -12.79
C PHE A 55 -8.99 -5.45 -13.66
N LYS A 56 -8.11 -4.76 -14.40
CA LYS A 56 -8.52 -3.73 -15.37
C LYS A 56 -9.49 -4.29 -16.41
N THR A 57 -9.22 -5.47 -16.98
CA THR A 57 -10.14 -6.10 -17.95
C THR A 57 -11.49 -6.49 -17.36
N LYS A 58 -11.56 -6.75 -16.04
CA LYS A 58 -12.80 -7.02 -15.32
C LYS A 58 -13.55 -5.75 -14.87
N GLY A 59 -13.02 -4.57 -15.16
CA GLY A 59 -13.56 -3.30 -14.67
C GLY A 59 -13.27 -3.01 -13.20
N GLN A 60 -12.40 -3.79 -12.56
CA GLN A 60 -12.02 -3.62 -11.15
C GLN A 60 -10.88 -2.60 -11.01
N VAL A 61 -11.21 -1.32 -11.13
CA VAL A 61 -10.22 -0.24 -11.30
C VAL A 61 -9.45 0.07 -10.02
N HIS A 62 -10.04 -0.07 -8.84
CA HIS A 62 -9.33 0.16 -7.56
C HIS A 62 -8.32 -0.96 -7.30
N ASN A 63 -8.71 -2.21 -7.54
CA ASN A 63 -7.79 -3.35 -7.49
C ASN A 63 -6.65 -3.19 -8.49
N ALA A 64 -6.96 -2.86 -9.75
CA ALA A 64 -5.95 -2.68 -10.79
C ALA A 64 -4.94 -1.59 -10.41
N TRP A 65 -5.44 -0.43 -9.97
CA TRP A 65 -4.62 0.69 -9.53
C TRP A 65 -3.70 0.31 -8.36
N ALA A 66 -4.25 -0.29 -7.31
CA ALA A 66 -3.45 -0.71 -6.15
C ALA A 66 -2.39 -1.76 -6.53
N TYR A 67 -2.71 -2.71 -7.40
CA TYR A 67 -1.75 -3.72 -7.86
C TYR A 67 -0.64 -3.12 -8.71
N TYR A 68 -0.91 -2.06 -9.49
CA TYR A 68 0.15 -1.34 -10.18
C TYR A 68 1.05 -0.54 -9.24
N LEU A 69 0.51 0.01 -8.14
CA LEU A 69 1.32 0.66 -7.10
C LEU A 69 2.26 -0.36 -6.43
N GLU A 70 1.74 -1.52 -6.06
CA GLU A 70 2.52 -2.61 -5.45
C GLU A 70 3.59 -3.13 -6.42
N ALA A 71 3.24 -3.35 -7.69
CA ALA A 71 4.20 -3.73 -8.72
C ALA A 71 5.34 -2.72 -8.86
N ARG A 72 5.02 -1.42 -8.86
CA ARG A 72 6.02 -0.36 -8.97
C ARG A 72 6.94 -0.34 -7.75
N ASP A 73 6.40 -0.53 -6.55
CA ASP A 73 7.19 -0.61 -5.32
C ASP A 73 8.15 -1.80 -5.36
N LEU A 74 7.69 -2.98 -5.80
CA LEU A 74 8.51 -4.18 -5.95
C LEU A 74 9.58 -4.05 -7.05
N LEU A 75 9.31 -3.33 -8.12
CA LEU A 75 10.27 -3.13 -9.23
C LEU A 75 11.29 -2.02 -8.96
N ALA A 76 11.00 -1.05 -8.09
CA ALA A 76 11.88 0.09 -7.84
C ALA A 76 12.87 -0.20 -6.69
N PRO A 77 14.18 -0.42 -6.93
CA PRO A 77 15.13 -0.74 -5.86
C PRO A 77 15.31 0.41 -4.84
N VAL A 78 15.00 1.65 -5.26
CA VAL A 78 14.95 2.86 -4.45
C VAL A 78 13.84 3.77 -4.99
N PRO A 79 13.21 4.61 -4.15
CA PRO A 79 12.02 5.39 -4.54
C PRO A 79 12.31 6.56 -5.51
N PHE A 80 13.58 6.90 -5.73
CA PHE A 80 14.01 8.01 -6.58
C PHE A 80 14.61 7.56 -7.92
N MET A 81 14.65 6.26 -8.19
CA MET A 81 15.06 5.73 -9.50
C MET A 81 13.86 5.25 -10.28
N SER A 82 13.86 5.54 -11.58
CA SER A 82 12.92 4.95 -12.52
C SER A 82 13.66 4.26 -13.67
N THR A 83 12.95 3.37 -14.32
CA THR A 83 13.32 2.71 -15.57
C THR A 83 12.19 2.93 -16.56
N LEU A 84 12.46 2.70 -17.85
CA LEU A 84 11.42 2.73 -18.88
C LEU A 84 10.23 1.81 -18.55
N ALA A 85 10.47 0.68 -17.88
CA ALA A 85 9.42 -0.25 -17.46
C ALA A 85 8.54 0.34 -16.36
N THR A 86 9.14 0.94 -15.32
CA THR A 86 8.39 1.58 -14.23
C THR A 86 7.68 2.86 -14.68
N ASP A 87 8.21 3.57 -15.67
CA ASP A 87 7.57 4.75 -16.26
C ASP A 87 6.33 4.35 -17.06
N LYS A 88 6.42 3.33 -17.92
CA LYS A 88 5.25 2.78 -18.62
C LYS A 88 4.20 2.23 -17.65
N LEU A 89 4.64 1.56 -16.58
CA LEU A 89 3.72 1.09 -15.55
C LEU A 89 3.03 2.25 -14.83
N TYR A 90 3.74 3.35 -14.57
CA TYR A 90 3.15 4.56 -14.01
C TYR A 90 2.07 5.12 -14.93
N ASP A 91 2.32 5.22 -16.24
CA ASP A 91 1.31 5.67 -17.22
C ASP A 91 0.09 4.73 -17.26
N GLU A 92 0.31 3.42 -17.26
CA GLU A 92 -0.77 2.41 -17.18
C GLU A 92 -1.60 2.60 -15.92
N ALA A 93 -0.95 2.82 -14.78
CA ALA A 93 -1.61 3.04 -13.52
C ALA A 93 -2.44 4.34 -13.57
N GLN A 94 -1.85 5.46 -14.02
CA GLN A 94 -2.55 6.74 -14.11
C GLN A 94 -3.82 6.65 -14.96
N SER A 95 -3.82 5.83 -16.02
CA SER A 95 -5.00 5.60 -16.87
C SER A 95 -6.19 4.95 -16.15
N VAL A 96 -5.98 4.33 -14.99
CA VAL A 96 -7.02 3.68 -14.17
C VAL A 96 -7.10 4.24 -12.75
N GLN A 97 -6.46 5.37 -12.48
CA GLN A 97 -6.47 5.97 -11.15
C GLN A 97 -7.91 6.30 -10.74
N PRO A 98 -8.45 5.70 -9.66
CA PRO A 98 -9.83 5.95 -9.27
C PRO A 98 -10.02 7.38 -8.76
N SER A 99 -11.02 8.08 -9.29
CA SER A 99 -11.29 9.49 -8.96
C SER A 99 -11.88 9.70 -7.57
N ASP A 100 -12.35 8.62 -6.94
CA ASP A 100 -13.05 8.62 -5.65
C ASP A 100 -12.18 8.11 -4.49
N LEU A 101 -10.88 7.93 -4.73
CA LEU A 101 -9.87 7.70 -3.71
C LEU A 101 -9.29 9.03 -3.19
N PRO A 102 -8.72 9.04 -1.96
CA PRO A 102 -8.16 10.24 -1.35
C PRO A 102 -6.79 10.63 -1.93
N ILE A 103 -6.73 10.92 -3.22
CA ILE A 103 -5.50 11.26 -3.95
C ILE A 103 -5.29 12.78 -3.98
N ASN A 104 -6.38 13.52 -4.21
CA ASN A 104 -6.38 14.99 -4.29
C ASN A 104 -6.97 15.66 -3.05
N GLY A 105 -7.06 14.91 -1.94
CA GLY A 105 -7.64 15.37 -0.68
C GLY A 105 -8.49 14.29 -0.01
N PRO A 106 -8.95 14.52 1.23
CA PRO A 106 -9.76 13.55 1.95
C PRO A 106 -11.11 13.28 1.26
N VAL A 107 -11.58 12.04 1.33
CA VAL A 107 -12.91 11.64 0.82
C VAL A 107 -13.80 11.16 1.96
N ASP A 108 -15.11 11.38 1.81
CA ASP A 108 -16.08 10.96 2.81
C ASP A 108 -16.46 9.48 2.64
N LEU A 109 -16.50 8.77 3.76
CA LEU A 109 -17.08 7.44 3.89
C LEU A 109 -18.11 7.45 5.01
N VAL A 110 -19.36 7.16 4.68
CA VAL A 110 -20.45 7.06 5.66
C VAL A 110 -20.50 5.64 6.21
N ALA A 111 -20.43 5.49 7.52
CA ALA A 111 -20.58 4.19 8.20
C ALA A 111 -21.25 4.36 9.57
N GLY A 112 -22.23 3.52 9.89
CA GLY A 112 -22.90 3.53 11.21
C GLY A 112 -23.50 4.89 11.61
N GLY A 113 -23.98 5.68 10.64
CA GLY A 113 -24.53 7.02 10.89
C GLY A 113 -23.48 8.11 11.14
N LYS A 114 -22.18 7.79 11.06
CA LYS A 114 -21.06 8.74 11.12
C LYS A 114 -20.45 8.93 9.73
N THR A 115 -19.82 10.08 9.51
CA THR A 115 -19.00 10.33 8.32
C THR A 115 -17.54 10.34 8.72
N TYR A 116 -16.74 9.48 8.09
CA TYR A 116 -15.31 9.36 8.30
C TYR A 116 -14.58 10.03 7.14
N LYS A 117 -13.64 10.93 7.48
CA LYS A 117 -12.76 11.60 6.50
C LYS A 117 -11.57 10.69 6.19
N ILE A 118 -11.68 9.92 5.11
CA ILE A 118 -10.62 9.03 4.65
C ILE A 118 -9.51 9.86 4.01
N THR A 119 -8.27 9.67 4.45
CA THR A 119 -7.11 10.46 4.02
C THR A 119 -6.12 9.69 3.17
N SER A 120 -6.14 8.36 3.24
CA SER A 120 -5.26 7.51 2.42
C SER A 120 -5.85 6.11 2.26
N ILE A 121 -5.69 5.54 1.06
CA ILE A 121 -5.94 4.12 0.78
C ILE A 121 -4.77 3.61 -0.05
N PHE A 122 -4.09 2.54 0.40
CA PHE A 122 -2.92 1.99 -0.29
C PHE A 122 -2.66 0.52 0.10
N PRO A 123 -2.08 -0.29 -0.81
CA PRO A 123 -1.66 -1.65 -0.50
C PRO A 123 -0.50 -1.66 0.50
N LEU A 124 -0.44 -2.68 1.37
CA LEU A 124 0.67 -2.90 2.28
C LEU A 124 0.92 -4.39 2.47
N ALA A 125 2.16 -4.82 2.28
CA ALA A 125 2.60 -6.15 2.67
C ALA A 125 2.65 -6.27 4.20
N VAL A 126 1.91 -7.23 4.77
CA VAL A 126 1.94 -7.54 6.20
C VAL A 126 2.21 -9.03 6.35
N GLY A 127 3.40 -9.37 6.86
CA GLY A 127 3.86 -10.76 6.88
C GLY A 127 3.97 -11.30 5.46
N ASN A 128 3.18 -12.34 5.16
CA ASN A 128 3.13 -12.94 3.82
C ASN A 128 1.90 -12.49 3.01
N ASP A 129 1.06 -11.61 3.53
CA ASP A 129 -0.19 -11.24 2.87
C ASP A 129 -0.14 -9.80 2.34
N LEU A 130 -0.96 -9.52 1.32
CA LEU A 130 -1.22 -8.16 0.86
C LEU A 130 -2.52 -7.64 1.48
N GLU A 131 -2.40 -6.60 2.30
CA GLU A 131 -3.50 -5.93 2.96
C GLU A 131 -3.81 -4.60 2.26
N LEU A 132 -5.04 -4.10 2.41
CA LEU A 132 -5.36 -2.72 2.03
C LEU A 132 -5.42 -1.86 3.28
N VAL A 133 -4.58 -0.83 3.35
CA VAL A 133 -4.61 0.15 4.45
C VAL A 133 -5.63 1.23 4.10
N VAL A 134 -6.48 1.57 5.07
CA VAL A 134 -7.34 2.75 5.02
C VAL A 134 -7.06 3.63 6.24
N LYS A 135 -6.66 4.89 6.00
CA LYS A 135 -6.44 5.88 7.05
C LYS A 135 -7.58 6.88 7.06
N TYR A 136 -8.05 7.25 8.25
CA TYR A 136 -9.06 8.29 8.42
C TYR A 136 -8.74 9.21 9.60
N GLN A 137 -9.24 10.43 9.56
CA GLN A 137 -9.04 11.40 10.64
C GLN A 137 -9.87 11.02 11.86
N SER A 138 -9.24 11.04 13.03
CA SER A 138 -9.91 10.96 14.33
C SER A 138 -9.50 12.14 15.20
N ALA A 139 -10.43 12.64 16.02
CA ALA A 139 -10.13 13.69 16.99
C ALA A 139 -9.38 13.13 18.22
N ASP A 140 -9.64 11.88 18.58
CA ASP A 140 -9.03 11.20 19.72
C ASP A 140 -9.02 9.68 19.48
N VAL A 141 -7.90 9.04 19.78
CA VAL A 141 -7.73 7.57 19.76
C VAL A 141 -7.44 6.98 21.14
N SER A 142 -7.60 7.77 22.22
CA SER A 142 -7.36 7.32 23.59
C SER A 142 -8.33 6.23 24.05
N ASN A 143 -9.59 6.28 23.60
CA ASN A 143 -10.56 5.23 23.82
C ASN A 143 -10.42 4.15 22.73
N THR A 144 -9.55 3.18 22.99
CA THR A 144 -9.23 2.10 22.03
C THR A 144 -10.42 1.19 21.73
N ALA A 145 -11.33 0.97 22.69
CA ALA A 145 -12.52 0.16 22.46
C ALA A 145 -13.47 0.82 21.45
N GLN A 146 -13.72 2.12 21.60
CA GLN A 146 -14.52 2.89 20.65
C GLN A 146 -13.81 2.98 19.29
N THR A 147 -12.51 3.24 19.29
CA THR A 147 -11.71 3.36 18.06
C THR A 147 -11.66 2.03 17.29
N PHE A 148 -11.61 0.90 17.98
CA PHE A 148 -11.75 -0.42 17.37
C PHE A 148 -13.11 -0.56 16.67
N GLN A 149 -14.23 -0.21 17.33
CA GLN A 149 -15.56 -0.27 16.71
C GLN A 149 -15.65 0.63 15.47
N ASP A 150 -15.08 1.84 15.54
CA ASP A 150 -15.01 2.77 14.42
C ASP A 150 -14.17 2.19 13.26
N ASN A 151 -13.03 1.57 13.54
CA ASN A 151 -12.23 0.84 12.54
C ASN A 151 -13.04 -0.29 11.88
N MET A 152 -13.80 -1.07 12.65
CA MET A 152 -14.64 -2.14 12.08
C MET A 152 -15.75 -1.57 11.19
N ALA A 153 -16.35 -0.43 11.57
CA ALA A 153 -17.36 0.25 10.78
C ALA A 153 -16.79 0.78 9.45
N VAL A 154 -15.63 1.43 9.50
CA VAL A 154 -14.91 1.93 8.31
C VAL A 154 -14.56 0.78 7.38
N THR A 155 -13.99 -0.31 7.91
CA THR A 155 -13.63 -1.49 7.11
C THR A 155 -14.84 -2.08 6.37
N LYS A 156 -15.95 -2.30 7.08
CA LYS A 156 -17.18 -2.83 6.47
C LYS A 156 -17.76 -1.90 5.42
N ALA A 157 -17.83 -0.59 5.71
CA ALA A 157 -18.34 0.39 4.76
C ALA A 157 -17.46 0.52 3.51
N LEU A 158 -16.14 0.45 3.67
CA LEU A 158 -15.21 0.50 2.55
C LEU A 158 -15.43 -0.66 1.60
N VAL A 159 -15.52 -1.88 2.14
CA VAL A 159 -15.74 -3.09 1.34
C VAL A 159 -17.16 -3.17 0.77
N ALA A 160 -18.17 -2.65 1.48
CA ALA A 160 -19.52 -2.50 0.92
C ALA A 160 -19.55 -1.51 -0.25
N LYS A 161 -18.77 -0.43 -0.17
CA LYS A 161 -18.63 0.57 -1.25
C LYS A 161 -17.83 0.02 -2.44
N TYR A 162 -16.80 -0.77 -2.18
CA TYR A 162 -15.91 -1.36 -3.18
C TYR A 162 -15.79 -2.88 -2.99
N PRO A 163 -16.80 -3.67 -3.44
CA PRO A 163 -16.79 -5.11 -3.25
C PRO A 163 -15.61 -5.83 -3.91
N GLU A 164 -15.02 -5.22 -4.94
CA GLU A 164 -13.87 -5.77 -5.66
C GLU A 164 -12.65 -6.03 -4.77
N TYR A 165 -12.46 -5.29 -3.67
CA TYR A 165 -11.33 -5.51 -2.77
C TYR A 165 -11.25 -6.94 -2.21
N ARG A 166 -12.38 -7.66 -2.21
CA ARG A 166 -12.45 -9.07 -1.83
C ARG A 166 -11.61 -10.01 -2.71
N ASP A 167 -11.38 -9.63 -3.97
CA ASP A 167 -10.66 -10.45 -4.93
C ASP A 167 -9.14 -10.21 -4.88
N ALA A 168 -8.69 -9.17 -4.17
CA ALA A 168 -7.35 -8.61 -4.27
C ALA A 168 -6.57 -8.58 -2.96
N PHE A 169 -7.24 -8.47 -1.81
CA PHE A 169 -6.59 -8.27 -0.52
C PHE A 169 -6.98 -9.33 0.50
N ALA A 170 -6.02 -9.75 1.32
CA ALA A 170 -6.24 -10.71 2.41
C ALA A 170 -7.09 -10.11 3.54
N GLY A 171 -7.12 -8.78 3.66
CA GLY A 171 -7.87 -8.04 4.66
C GLY A 171 -7.70 -6.52 4.52
N ILE A 172 -8.22 -5.81 5.51
CA ILE A 172 -8.18 -4.35 5.61
C ILE A 172 -7.53 -3.95 6.93
N VAL A 173 -6.55 -3.05 6.87
CA VAL A 173 -5.99 -2.37 8.03
C VAL A 173 -6.57 -0.97 8.12
N ALA A 174 -7.57 -0.78 8.99
CA ALA A 174 -8.10 0.55 9.26
C ALA A 174 -7.26 1.25 10.34
N ARG A 175 -6.87 2.51 10.10
CA ARG A 175 -6.15 3.34 11.06
C ARG A 175 -6.86 4.67 11.29
N ALA A 176 -7.28 4.89 12.54
CA ALA A 176 -7.71 6.19 13.03
C ALA A 176 -6.47 7.04 13.33
N VAL A 177 -6.36 8.22 12.76
CA VAL A 177 -5.16 9.08 12.86
C VAL A 177 -5.53 10.46 13.42
N GLU A 178 -4.89 10.85 14.51
CA GLU A 178 -5.00 12.19 15.07
C GLU A 178 -4.15 13.21 14.31
N SER A 179 -4.47 14.50 14.47
CA SER A 179 -3.63 15.59 13.97
C SER A 179 -2.22 15.60 14.57
N SER A 180 -2.04 15.01 15.76
CA SER A 180 -0.75 14.80 16.42
C SER A 180 0.13 13.75 15.73
N GLY A 181 -0.45 12.93 14.85
CA GLY A 181 0.18 11.75 14.25
C GLY A 181 0.04 10.48 15.09
N ARG A 182 -0.51 10.55 16.31
CA ARG A 182 -0.90 9.37 17.08
C ARG A 182 -1.99 8.60 16.34
N ASP A 183 -1.85 7.28 16.26
CA ASP A 183 -2.84 6.45 15.57
C ASP A 183 -3.16 5.14 16.28
N TYR A 184 -4.31 4.57 15.90
CA TYR A 184 -4.78 3.27 16.37
C TYR A 184 -5.24 2.44 15.17
N GLY A 185 -4.54 1.32 14.94
CA GLY A 185 -4.79 0.41 13.83
C GLY A 185 -5.58 -0.82 14.25
N SER A 186 -6.42 -1.34 13.36
CA SER A 186 -7.06 -2.65 13.49
C SER A 186 -7.06 -3.37 12.15
N LEU A 187 -6.58 -4.61 12.15
CA LEU A 187 -6.64 -5.52 11.01
C LEU A 187 -7.93 -6.34 11.10
N MET A 188 -8.70 -6.39 10.01
CA MET A 188 -9.78 -7.37 9.84
C MET A 188 -9.49 -8.23 8.60
N PRO A 189 -9.36 -9.56 8.77
CA PRO A 189 -9.25 -10.48 7.63
C PRO A 189 -10.46 -10.37 6.72
N MET A 190 -10.27 -10.42 5.40
CA MET A 190 -11.32 -10.23 4.40
C MET A 190 -12.49 -11.21 4.59
N LYS A 191 -12.18 -12.45 4.99
CA LYS A 191 -13.15 -13.51 5.31
C LYS A 191 -14.09 -13.20 6.49
N GLU A 192 -13.71 -12.24 7.34
CA GLU A 192 -14.49 -11.81 8.51
C GLU A 192 -15.33 -10.56 8.22
N ILE A 193 -15.11 -9.90 7.08
CA ILE A 193 -15.86 -8.72 6.61
C ILE A 193 -17.13 -9.20 5.91
N LYS A 194 -18.23 -9.29 6.65
CA LYS A 194 -19.57 -9.57 6.10
C LYS A 194 -20.09 -8.39 5.28
#